data_AF-A0A954UHE9-F1
#
_entry.id   AF-A0A954UHE9-F1
#
_cell.length_a   1.000
_cell.length_b   1.000
_cell.length_c   1.000
_cell.angle_alpha   90.00
_cell.angle_beta   90.00
_cell.angle_gamma   90.00
#
_symmetry.space_group_name_H-M   'P 1'
#
loop_
_entity.id
_entity.type
_entity.pdbx_description
1 polymer ?
#
loop_
_entity_poly.entity_id
_entity_poly.type
_entity_poly.pdbx_seq_one_letter_code
_entity_poly.pdbx_strand_id
1 'polypeptide(L)'
;HLAKLLRRGSNLLLLDEPTNDLDVDTLRALEEAILNYAGCVVVISHDRWFLDRVATHILAFEGDGYVHWCEGNFQTYEEQRRERLGIAADEPHRFRYKKLRQ
;
A
#
# COMPACT_ATOMS: atom_id res chain seq x y z
N HIS A 1 2.19 -19.30 3.62
CA HIS A 1 0.72 -19.04 3.56
C HIS A 1 0.27 -18.61 2.15
N LEU A 2 1.03 -17.73 1.49
CA LEU A 2 0.77 -17.20 0.13
C LEU A 2 0.47 -18.28 -0.95
N ALA A 3 1.24 -19.37 -0.97
CA ALA A 3 1.09 -20.46 -1.94
C ALA A 3 -0.28 -21.17 -1.89
N LYS A 4 -1.00 -21.12 -0.75
CA LYS A 4 -2.36 -21.69 -0.64
C LYS A 4 -3.43 -20.76 -1.21
N LEU A 5 -3.22 -19.43 -1.14
CA LEU A 5 -4.14 -18.44 -1.69
C LEU A 5 -4.08 -18.43 -3.22
N LEU A 6 -2.87 -18.53 -3.79
CA LEU A 6 -2.64 -18.61 -5.25
C LEU A 6 -3.21 -19.88 -5.90
N ARG A 7 -3.47 -20.94 -5.12
CA ARG A 7 -3.93 -22.24 -5.63
C ARG A 7 -5.45 -22.32 -5.82
N ARG A 8 -6.21 -21.41 -5.20
CA ARG A 8 -7.60 -21.14 -5.60
C ARG A 8 -7.51 -19.99 -6.59
N GLY A 9 -8.20 -20.07 -7.73
CA GLY A 9 -8.23 -18.98 -8.72
C GLY A 9 -8.92 -17.74 -8.17
N SER A 10 -8.28 -17.04 -7.24
CA SER A 10 -8.66 -15.70 -6.83
C SER A 10 -8.22 -14.74 -7.92
N ASN A 11 -9.09 -13.80 -8.28
CA ASN A 11 -8.73 -12.69 -9.16
C ASN A 11 -8.25 -11.48 -8.36
N LEU A 12 -8.43 -11.52 -7.03
CA LEU A 12 -8.09 -10.46 -6.10
C LEU A 12 -7.30 -11.04 -4.91
N LEU A 13 -6.12 -10.49 -4.65
CA LEU A 13 -5.32 -10.74 -3.45
C LEU A 13 -5.40 -9.52 -2.54
N LEU A 14 -5.71 -9.73 -1.26
CA LEU A 14 -5.64 -8.71 -0.21
C LEU A 14 -4.49 -9.08 0.72
N LEU A 15 -3.48 -8.21 0.81
CA LEU A 15 -2.31 -8.40 1.67
C LEU A 15 -2.27 -7.26 2.70
N ASP A 16 -2.32 -7.62 3.99
CA ASP A 16 -2.23 -6.66 5.09
C ASP A 16 -0.85 -6.78 5.76
N GLU A 17 -0.04 -5.74 5.64
CA GLU A 17 1.34 -5.61 6.12
C GLU A 17 2.24 -6.83 5.80
N PRO A 18 2.38 -7.22 4.51
CA PRO A 18 3.13 -8.42 4.14
C PRO A 18 4.64 -8.30 4.35
N THR A 19 5.17 -7.11 4.65
CA THR A 19 6.61 -6.84 4.78
C THR A 19 7.17 -7.09 6.19
N ASN A 20 6.31 -7.21 7.21
CA ASN A 20 6.74 -7.21 8.62
C ASN A 20 7.54 -8.46 9.05
N ASP A 21 7.28 -9.61 8.43
CA ASP A 21 7.85 -10.91 8.83
C ASP A 21 8.63 -11.61 7.70
N LEU A 22 9.01 -10.87 6.65
CA LEU A 22 9.75 -11.42 5.50
C LEU A 22 11.21 -11.00 5.52
N ASP A 23 12.10 -11.94 5.19
CA ASP A 23 13.47 -11.62 4.85
C ASP A 23 13.55 -10.93 3.47
N VAL A 24 14.70 -10.35 3.16
CA VAL A 24 14.92 -9.58 1.93
C VAL A 24 14.65 -10.44 0.69
N ASP A 25 15.09 -11.70 0.70
CA ASP A 25 14.92 -12.62 -0.43
C ASP A 25 13.45 -12.99 -0.64
N THR A 26 12.69 -13.24 0.43
CA THR A 26 11.25 -13.52 0.30
C THR A 26 10.46 -12.29 -0.09
N LEU A 27 10.88 -11.10 0.35
CA LEU A 27 10.27 -9.84 -0.07
C LEU A 27 10.47 -9.61 -1.58
N ARG A 28 11.68 -9.87 -2.11
CA ARG A 28 11.96 -9.84 -3.55
C ARG A 28 11.08 -10.84 -4.31
N ALA A 29 10.96 -12.07 -3.82
CA ALA A 29 10.11 -13.09 -4.44
C ALA A 29 8.62 -12.70 -4.40
N LEU A 30 8.17 -12.03 -3.34
CA LEU A 30 6.81 -11.50 -3.23
C LEU A 30 6.57 -10.38 -4.25
N GLU A 31 7.51 -9.44 -4.39
CA GLU A 31 7.42 -8.37 -5.39
C GLU A 31 7.30 -8.96 -6.81
N GLU A 32 8.16 -9.91 -7.16
CA GLU A 32 8.08 -10.60 -8.46
C GLU A 32 6.77 -11.35 -8.65
N ALA A 33 6.27 -12.02 -7.59
CA ALA A 33 5.00 -12.73 -7.66
C ALA A 33 3.83 -11.76 -7.90
N ILE A 34 3.84 -10.58 -7.27
CA ILE A 34 2.80 -9.54 -7.46
C ILE A 34 2.88 -8.95 -8.87
N LEU A 35 4.08 -8.63 -9.36
CA LEU A 35 4.27 -8.06 -10.71
C LEU A 35 3.83 -9.02 -11.82
N ASN A 36 4.00 -10.34 -11.61
CA ASN A 36 3.59 -11.36 -12.57
C ASN A 36 2.18 -11.90 -12.34
N TYR A 37 1.45 -11.39 -11.34
CA TYR A 37 0.11 -11.87 -11.04
C TYR A 37 -0.90 -11.29 -12.04
N ALA A 38 -1.64 -12.16 -12.72
CA ALA A 38 -2.63 -11.76 -13.72
C ALA A 38 -3.92 -11.15 -13.13
N GLY A 39 -4.03 -11.08 -11.80
CA GLY A 39 -5.19 -10.51 -11.10
C GLY A 39 -4.89 -9.15 -10.47
N CYS A 40 -5.82 -8.67 -9.67
CA CYS A 40 -5.66 -7.47 -8.86
C CYS A 40 -5.03 -7.82 -7.51
N VAL A 41 -4.12 -6.99 -7.04
CA VAL A 41 -3.55 -7.09 -5.69
C VAL A 41 -3.78 -5.77 -4.98
N VAL A 42 -4.38 -5.83 -3.80
CA VAL A 42 -4.46 -4.70 -2.86
C VAL A 42 -3.50 -5.02 -1.72
N VAL A 43 -2.53 -4.14 -1.52
CA VAL A 43 -1.55 -4.27 -0.46
C VAL A 43 -1.64 -3.07 0.47
N ILE A 44 -1.69 -3.35 1.76
CA ILE A 44 -1.50 -2.37 2.83
C ILE A 44 -0.07 -2.56 3.33
N SER A 45 0.75 -1.53 3.21
CA SER A 45 2.11 -1.56 3.74
C SER A 45 2.59 -0.15 4.11
N HIS A 46 3.43 -0.05 5.13
CA HIS A 46 4.16 1.17 5.46
C HIS A 46 5.56 1.24 4.79
N ASP A 47 5.98 0.22 4.03
CA ASP A 47 7.26 0.22 3.32
C ASP A 47 7.16 0.98 1.99
N ARG A 48 7.77 2.17 1.97
CA ARG A 48 7.80 3.06 0.81
C ARG A 48 8.49 2.45 -0.41
N TRP A 49 9.58 1.70 -0.19
CA TRP A 49 10.35 1.10 -1.28
C TRP A 49 9.59 -0.05 -1.93
N PHE A 50 8.86 -0.82 -1.12
CA PHE A 50 7.98 -1.87 -1.62
C PHE A 50 6.85 -1.26 -2.46
N LEU A 51 6.14 -0.26 -1.92
CA LEU A 51 5.06 0.42 -2.64
C LEU A 51 5.55 1.06 -3.94
N ASP A 52 6.74 1.66 -3.95
CA ASP A 52 7.31 2.25 -5.17
C ASP A 52 7.56 1.25 -6.30
N ARG A 53 7.81 -0.01 -5.95
CA ARG A 53 8.13 -1.06 -6.91
C ARG A 53 6.91 -1.80 -7.43
N VAL A 54 5.87 -1.99 -6.62
CA VAL A 54 4.71 -2.80 -6.99
C VAL A 54 3.43 -2.01 -7.24
N ALA A 55 3.31 -0.80 -6.67
CA ALA A 55 2.06 -0.04 -6.74
C ALA A 55 1.90 0.63 -8.10
N THR A 56 0.74 0.41 -8.71
CA THR A 56 0.27 1.17 -9.88
C THR A 56 -0.66 2.32 -9.48
N HIS A 57 -1.24 2.22 -8.28
CA HIS A 57 -2.16 3.19 -7.70
C HIS A 57 -1.95 3.23 -6.18
N ILE A 58 -2.13 4.41 -5.60
CA ILE A 58 -2.06 4.64 -4.16
C ILE A 58 -3.41 5.12 -3.65
N LEU A 59 -3.90 4.43 -2.62
CA LEU A 59 -5.01 4.84 -1.77
C LEU A 59 -4.44 5.42 -0.48
N ALA A 60 -4.40 6.73 -0.38
CA ALA A 60 -3.84 7.43 0.77
C ALA A 60 -4.93 7.94 1.72
N PHE A 61 -4.82 7.57 2.98
CA PHE A 61 -5.68 8.08 4.04
C PHE A 61 -5.03 9.34 4.64
N GLU A 62 -5.59 10.53 4.39
CA GLU A 62 -4.96 11.81 4.81
C GLU A 62 -5.58 12.43 6.07
N GLY A 63 -6.50 11.73 6.73
CA GLY A 63 -7.17 12.19 7.95
C GLY A 63 -8.64 12.52 7.73
N ASP A 64 -9.39 12.70 8.83
CA ASP A 64 -10.81 13.06 8.82
C ASP A 64 -11.74 12.20 7.94
N GLY A 65 -11.34 10.96 7.67
CA GLY A 65 -12.08 10.04 6.79
C GLY A 65 -11.92 10.34 5.29
N TYR A 66 -11.03 11.28 4.93
CA TYR A 66 -10.67 11.57 3.56
C TYR A 66 -9.67 10.54 3.03
N VAL A 67 -9.98 10.02 1.84
CA VAL A 67 -9.15 9.07 1.10
C VAL A 67 -8.84 9.68 -0.25
N HIS A 68 -7.55 9.85 -0.52
CA HIS A 68 -7.06 10.35 -1.78
C HIS A 68 -6.64 9.17 -2.69
N TRP A 69 -7.15 9.19 -3.92
CA TRP A 69 -6.76 8.24 -4.96
C TRP A 69 -5.73 8.88 -5.88
N CYS A 70 -4.57 8.26 -6.00
CA CYS A 70 -3.50 8.68 -6.88
C CYS A 70 -3.15 7.54 -7.85
N GLU A 71 -3.09 7.86 -9.15
CA GLU A 71 -2.52 6.96 -10.16
C GLU A 71 -1.00 7.16 -10.17
N GLY A 72 -0.26 6.05 -10.12
CA GLY A 72 1.19 6.05 -9.92
C GLY A 72 1.61 5.38 -8.61
N ASN A 73 2.91 5.44 -8.36
CA ASN A 73 3.54 4.80 -7.22
C ASN A 73 3.60 5.75 -6.00
N PHE A 74 4.29 5.34 -4.93
CA PHE A 74 4.37 6.14 -3.71
C PHE A 74 5.08 7.48 -3.94
N GLN A 75 6.13 7.51 -4.77
CA GLN A 75 6.84 8.72 -5.14
C GLN A 75 5.92 9.72 -5.85
N THR A 76 5.14 9.27 -6.85
CA THR A 76 4.17 10.13 -7.54
C THR A 76 3.14 10.71 -6.56
N TYR A 77 2.65 9.90 -5.63
CA TYR A 77 1.75 10.36 -4.57
C TYR A 77 2.40 11.43 -3.67
N GLU A 78 3.65 11.23 -3.23
CA GLU A 78 4.37 12.21 -2.41
C GLU A 78 4.59 13.55 -3.13
N GLU A 79 4.91 13.51 -4.43
CA GLU A 79 5.03 14.72 -5.26
C GLU A 79 3.70 15.46 -5.35
N GLN A 80 2.62 14.77 -5.72
CA GLN A 80 1.27 15.36 -5.77
C GLN A 80 0.82 15.88 -4.40
N ARG A 81 1.15 15.17 -3.32
CA ARG A 81 0.82 15.57 -1.95
C ARG A 81 1.53 16.86 -1.57
N ARG A 82 2.81 17.02 -1.93
CA ARG A 82 3.56 18.27 -1.72
C ARG A 82 2.99 19.42 -2.54
N GLU A 83 2.59 19.18 -3.78
CA GLU A 83 1.95 20.20 -4.61
C GLU A 83 0.60 20.65 -4.02
N ARG A 84 -0.21 19.71 -3.52
CA ARG A 84 -1.53 20.00 -2.95
C ARG A 84 -1.49 20.66 -1.58
N LEU A 85 -0.62 20.20 -0.68
CA LEU A 85 -0.61 20.60 0.73
C LEU A 85 0.50 21.60 1.07
N GLY A 86 1.50 21.78 0.20
CA GLY A 86 2.64 22.66 0.44
C GLY A 86 3.34 22.33 1.75
N ILE A 87 3.47 23.34 2.62
CA ILE A 87 4.14 23.22 3.94
C ILE A 87 3.40 22.24 4.88
N ALA A 88 2.08 22.08 4.73
CA ALA A 88 1.29 21.17 5.56
C ALA A 88 1.51 19.68 5.20
N ALA A 89 2.22 19.37 4.10
CA ALA A 89 2.57 18.00 3.73
C ALA A 89 3.55 17.36 4.74
N ASP A 90 4.41 18.16 5.36
CA ASP A 90 5.43 17.67 6.31
C ASP A 90 4.93 17.65 7.77
N GLU A 91 3.71 18.13 8.04
CA GLU A 91 3.12 18.07 9.38
C GLU A 91 2.53 16.68 9.67
N PRO A 92 3.12 15.90 10.59
CA PRO A 92 2.58 14.59 10.95
C PRO A 92 1.23 14.75 11.66
N HIS A 93 0.15 14.52 10.93
CA HIS A 93 -1.18 14.48 11.50
C HIS A 93 -1.37 13.14 12.23
N ARG A 94 -1.43 13.18 13.57
CA ARG A 94 -1.75 11.99 14.36
C ARG A 94 -3.17 11.53 14.05
N PHE A 95 -3.29 10.40 13.35
CA PHE A 95 -4.56 9.72 13.14
C PHE A 95 -5.20 9.37 14.50
N ARG A 96 -6.24 10.12 14.88
CA ARG A 96 -7.13 9.72 15.99
C ARG A 96 -8.08 8.66 15.46
N TYR A 97 -7.73 7.38 15.62
CA TYR A 97 -8.69 6.30 15.48
C TYR A 97 -9.85 6.54 16.48
N LYS A 98 -11.05 6.84 15.98
CA LYS A 98 -12.27 6.72 16.77
C LYS A 98 -12.43 5.23 17.06
N LYS A 99 -12.23 4.81 18.31
CA LYS A 99 -12.56 3.45 18.75
C LYS A 99 -14.01 3.16 18.34
N LEU A 100 -14.20 2.16 17.48
CA LEU A 100 -15.51 1.59 17.22
C LEU A 100 -16.05 1.11 18.57
N ARG A 101 -17.06 1.80 19.11
CA ARG A 101 -17.78 1.30 20.28
C ARG A 101 -18.69 0.17 19.77
N GLN A 102 -18.42 -1.04 20.24
CA GLN A 102 -19.41 -2.13 20.27
C GLN A 102 -20.54 -1.75 21.24
#